data_AF-A0A8C4PC98-F1
#
_entry.id   AF-A0A8C4PC98-F1
#
_cell.length_a   1.000
_cell.length_b   1.000
_cell.length_c   1.000
_cell.angle_alpha   90.00
_cell.angle_beta   90.00
_cell.angle_gamma   90.00
#
_symmetry.space_group_name_H-M   'P 1'
#
loop_
_entity.id
_entity.type
_entity.pdbx_description
1 polymer ?
#
loop_
_entity_poly.entity_id
_entity_poly.type
_entity_poly.pdbx_seq_one_letter_code
_entity_poly.pdbx_strand_id
1 'polypeptide(L)'
;SPRFGPAENGLASRLAAACLSGSTVVEEPASGAPEGSTRPTPPPSSVPSPRPTTSCDTPNALQHPTTPCDTLQHPVTPHNPPRHPLSAPQGPQKRGGSSPETPRPKRTPSARSPYGLLSPGSFSPSTTPAQHYASRGGRGDVVASLGVPGDPGGTGTGGSCDLKLFTPPERSLTRSYKFMFQKALDVREVLSWRIEELGEALRERYGLEEFASAGLPAQEPVTVLGQIGCDGNGKLNAKSVVLEGDRERSAGARVPLDLSELPEYSLFPGQVVAVEGTNSTGRRLVASKLYEGVPLPFYAPPEPEPEPGAAQRLVLAACGPYTTSDSLAYAPLADLVAVVARDKPDVCVLVRPRCRLLGSFADVFKLCVRTIVEGTRSAGCQLVFVPSLRDVHHDYVYPQPPFACAELPKEDRPRVHFVSDPCTLEIGGAVFGLTSTDLLFHMGAEEISSSSGLSDRLTRILRHVLTQRSYYPLYPPAEELNVDYESFWGHAALPVTPDVLVVPSELRYFVKDVLGCVCVNPGRLTKGRVGGTYGRLYVRRRPAEGRRENPCVAAQVVRI
;
A
#
# COMPACT_ATOMS: atom_id res chain seq x y z
N SER A 1 5.84 34.60 34.93
CA SER A 1 6.69 33.88 33.98
C SER A 1 7.57 32.87 34.71
N PRO A 2 7.37 31.56 34.57
CA PRO A 2 8.43 30.60 34.83
C PRO A 2 9.04 30.12 33.51
N ARG A 3 10.37 30.16 33.45
CA ARG A 3 11.21 29.64 32.38
C ARG A 3 11.23 28.11 32.46
N PHE A 4 10.83 27.43 31.39
CA PHE A 4 11.19 26.02 31.18
C PHE A 4 12.56 25.98 30.48
N GLY A 5 13.51 25.25 31.07
CA GLY A 5 14.85 24.99 30.54
C GLY A 5 14.90 23.82 29.54
N PRO A 6 16.10 23.51 28.98
CA PRO A 6 16.23 22.82 27.69
C PRO A 6 16.19 21.30 27.84
N ALA A 7 15.00 20.71 27.79
CA ALA A 7 14.84 19.26 27.55
C ALA A 7 14.87 18.91 26.04
N GLU A 8 14.74 19.91 25.17
CA GLU A 8 14.57 19.76 23.71
C GLU A 8 15.81 19.20 22.99
N ASN A 9 17.01 19.42 23.52
CA ASN A 9 18.25 18.91 22.93
C ASN A 9 18.54 17.44 23.26
N GLY A 10 17.84 16.82 24.21
CA GLY A 10 18.17 15.47 24.71
C GLY A 10 17.79 14.33 23.76
N LEU A 11 16.63 14.41 23.10
CA LEU A 11 16.12 13.31 22.27
C LEU A 11 16.82 13.25 20.90
N ALA A 12 16.95 14.40 20.24
CA ALA A 12 17.68 14.52 18.98
C ALA A 12 19.18 14.23 19.18
N SER A 13 19.78 14.65 20.29
CA SER A 13 21.17 14.28 20.61
C SER A 13 21.33 12.82 20.97
N ARG A 14 20.37 12.16 21.64
CA ARG A 14 20.41 10.71 21.90
C ARG A 14 20.27 9.89 20.63
N LEU A 15 19.37 10.26 19.71
CA LEU A 15 19.27 9.63 18.39
C LEU A 15 20.53 9.86 17.56
N ALA A 16 20.99 11.12 17.49
CA ALA A 16 22.22 11.45 16.77
C ALA A 16 23.44 10.76 17.39
N ALA A 17 23.54 10.67 18.72
CA ALA A 17 24.63 9.99 19.42
C ALA A 17 24.56 8.47 19.26
N ALA A 18 23.38 7.86 19.35
CA ALA A 18 23.21 6.42 19.12
C ALA A 18 23.45 6.03 17.67
N CYS A 19 23.13 6.91 16.71
CA CYS A 19 23.60 6.77 15.34
C CYS A 19 25.14 6.92 15.31
N LEU A 20 25.72 8.01 15.81
CA LEU A 20 27.16 8.27 15.69
C LEU A 20 28.08 7.29 16.44
N SER A 21 27.62 6.64 17.51
CA SER A 21 28.49 5.88 18.42
C SER A 21 28.59 4.38 18.13
N GLY A 22 27.69 3.78 17.33
CA GLY A 22 27.75 2.35 16.96
C GLY A 22 27.91 1.36 18.13
N SER A 23 27.64 1.80 19.36
CA SER A 23 28.00 1.05 20.58
C SER A 23 26.73 0.55 21.23
N THR A 24 26.58 -0.78 21.27
CA THR A 24 25.67 -1.45 22.20
C THR A 24 26.09 -1.07 23.62
N VAL A 25 25.20 -0.43 24.37
CA VAL A 25 25.39 -0.26 25.82
C VAL A 25 25.25 -1.64 26.44
N VAL A 26 26.39 -2.27 26.75
CA VAL A 26 26.46 -3.48 27.57
C VAL A 26 26.41 -3.02 29.02
N GLU A 27 25.32 -3.34 29.73
CA GLU A 27 25.33 -3.31 31.20
C GLU A 27 26.08 -4.56 31.71
N GLU A 28 27.08 -4.35 32.57
CA GLU A 28 27.79 -5.41 33.27
C GLU A 28 26.83 -6.17 34.21
N PRO A 29 26.85 -7.52 34.23
CA PRO A 29 26.19 -8.28 35.27
C PRO A 29 27.12 -8.40 36.49
N ALA A 30 26.57 -8.07 37.66
CA ALA A 30 27.20 -8.32 38.94
C ALA A 30 27.40 -9.84 39.17
N SER A 31 28.54 -10.14 39.78
CA SER A 31 29.08 -11.46 40.09
C SER A 31 28.23 -12.30 41.06
N GLY A 32 28.21 -13.62 40.84
CA GLY A 32 27.73 -14.59 41.83
C GLY A 32 27.42 -15.97 41.25
N ALA A 33 28.43 -16.84 41.11
CA ALA A 33 28.24 -18.29 40.98
C ALA A 33 28.04 -18.92 42.38
N PRO A 34 27.38 -20.08 42.49
CA PRO A 34 28.17 -21.32 42.43
C PRO A 34 27.54 -22.46 41.62
N GLU A 35 28.41 -23.41 41.24
CA GLU A 35 28.18 -24.62 40.46
C GLU A 35 27.35 -25.70 41.18
N GLY A 36 26.68 -26.56 40.40
CA GLY A 36 26.00 -27.76 40.90
C GLY A 36 25.28 -28.59 39.83
N SER A 37 26.06 -29.37 39.07
CA SER A 37 25.74 -30.49 38.16
C SER A 37 24.38 -31.21 38.31
N THR A 38 23.70 -31.48 37.18
CA THR A 38 23.25 -32.84 36.78
C THR A 38 22.72 -32.85 35.34
N ARG A 39 23.19 -33.80 34.52
CA ARG A 39 22.75 -34.07 33.14
C ARG A 39 21.60 -35.09 33.16
N PRO A 40 20.64 -35.00 32.22
CA PRO A 40 20.23 -36.24 31.55
C PRO A 40 20.06 -36.12 30.02
N THR A 41 20.22 -37.30 29.43
CA THR A 41 20.14 -37.75 28.02
C THR A 41 18.80 -37.52 27.30
N PRO A 42 18.75 -37.57 25.95
CA PRO A 42 17.53 -37.39 25.16
C PRO A 42 16.80 -38.72 24.86
N PRO A 43 15.47 -38.70 24.66
CA PRO A 43 14.76 -39.78 23.96
C PRO A 43 13.95 -39.22 22.74
N PRO A 44 13.26 -40.05 21.92
CA PRO A 44 13.55 -40.17 20.50
C PRO A 44 12.40 -39.69 19.58
N SER A 45 12.65 -39.79 18.27
CA SER A 45 11.73 -39.56 17.14
C SER A 45 10.57 -40.56 17.01
N SER A 46 9.54 -40.15 16.22
CA SER A 46 8.34 -40.88 15.67
C SER A 46 7.03 -40.46 16.38
N VAL A 47 5.84 -40.24 15.77
CA VAL A 47 5.13 -40.62 14.53
C VAL A 47 4.03 -39.55 14.26
N PRO A 48 3.53 -39.30 13.02
CA PRO A 48 2.39 -38.42 12.75
C PRO A 48 1.06 -39.18 12.58
N SER A 49 -0.08 -38.61 13.03
CA SER A 49 -1.48 -38.92 12.61
C SER A 49 -2.49 -38.03 13.38
N PRO A 50 -3.77 -37.85 12.95
CA PRO A 50 -4.39 -38.08 11.62
C PRO A 50 -5.23 -36.89 11.09
N ARG A 51 -5.55 -36.92 9.79
CA ARG A 51 -6.64 -36.12 9.17
C ARG A 51 -7.99 -36.81 9.39
N PRO A 52 -9.10 -36.07 9.54
CA PRO A 52 -10.44 -36.65 9.48
C PRO A 52 -10.98 -36.66 8.04
N THR A 53 -11.63 -37.77 7.69
CA THR A 53 -12.50 -37.95 6.52
C THR A 53 -13.91 -38.33 6.99
N THR A 54 -14.91 -37.86 6.26
CA THR A 54 -16.27 -38.41 6.01
C THR A 54 -17.01 -37.33 5.20
N SER A 55 -17.88 -37.57 4.23
CA SER A 55 -18.24 -38.68 3.33
C SER A 55 -19.46 -38.16 2.55
N CYS A 56 -19.48 -38.20 1.22
CA CYS A 56 -20.73 -38.18 0.45
C CYS A 56 -20.54 -39.01 -0.82
N ASP A 57 -21.39 -40.01 -0.97
CA ASP A 57 -21.48 -40.99 -2.03
C ASP A 57 -22.02 -40.42 -3.36
N THR A 58 -21.55 -40.97 -4.49
CA THR A 58 -22.40 -41.26 -5.66
C THR A 58 -21.70 -42.27 -6.59
N PRO A 59 -22.42 -43.21 -7.24
CA PRO A 59 -21.80 -44.40 -7.85
C PRO A 59 -21.73 -44.38 -9.38
N ASN A 60 -20.83 -45.25 -9.88
CA ASN A 60 -20.75 -45.95 -11.17
C ASN A 60 -20.56 -45.13 -12.45
N ALA A 61 -19.39 -45.18 -13.09
CA ALA A 61 -18.78 -46.28 -13.87
C ALA A 61 -19.33 -46.39 -15.30
N LEU A 62 -18.44 -46.19 -16.29
CA LEU A 62 -18.38 -46.98 -17.51
C LEU A 62 -16.96 -46.89 -18.12
N GLN A 63 -16.49 -48.07 -18.50
CA GLN A 63 -15.15 -48.43 -18.98
C GLN A 63 -14.88 -47.95 -20.41
N HIS A 64 -13.61 -47.73 -20.78
CA HIS A 64 -12.88 -48.53 -21.80
C HIS A 64 -11.47 -47.94 -22.09
N PRO A 65 -10.54 -48.69 -22.72
CA PRO A 65 -9.20 -48.92 -22.18
C PRO A 65 -8.05 -48.32 -23.02
N THR A 66 -6.89 -48.26 -22.38
CA THR A 66 -5.56 -48.01 -22.93
C THR A 66 -4.99 -49.17 -23.74
N THR A 67 -4.38 -48.87 -24.89
CA THR A 67 -3.23 -49.59 -25.49
C THR A 67 -2.28 -48.60 -26.19
N PRO A 68 -0.98 -48.95 -26.38
CA PRO A 68 0.12 -47.98 -26.46
C PRO A 68 0.79 -47.83 -27.83
N CYS A 69 1.53 -46.71 -27.95
CA CYS A 69 2.67 -46.32 -28.78
C CYS A 69 3.14 -47.23 -29.94
N ASP A 70 3.34 -46.60 -31.09
CA ASP A 70 4.19 -47.09 -32.18
C ASP A 70 5.17 -46.02 -32.68
N THR A 71 6.32 -46.51 -33.14
CA THR A 71 7.61 -45.81 -33.33
C THR A 71 7.84 -45.52 -34.82
N LEU A 72 8.39 -44.35 -35.19
CA LEU A 72 9.02 -44.17 -36.52
C LEU A 72 10.33 -43.37 -36.43
N GLN A 73 11.40 -44.01 -36.91
CA GLN A 73 12.77 -43.48 -37.09
C GLN A 73 13.00 -43.07 -38.56
N HIS A 74 13.81 -42.02 -38.77
CA HIS A 74 14.37 -41.62 -40.08
C HIS A 74 15.85 -42.01 -40.20
N PRO A 75 16.36 -42.36 -41.41
CA PRO A 75 17.78 -42.73 -41.61
C PRO A 75 18.66 -41.57 -42.13
N VAL A 76 19.97 -41.73 -41.90
CA VAL A 76 21.10 -40.83 -42.25
C VAL A 76 21.99 -41.51 -43.30
N THR A 77 22.58 -40.76 -44.24
CA THR A 77 23.87 -41.11 -44.90
C THR A 77 24.70 -39.87 -45.35
N PRO A 78 26.04 -39.99 -45.54
CA PRO A 78 27.02 -38.88 -45.54
C PRO A 78 27.88 -38.73 -46.84
N HIS A 79 28.67 -37.65 -47.00
CA HIS A 79 29.91 -37.65 -47.83
C HIS A 79 30.86 -36.43 -47.59
N ASN A 80 32.15 -36.65 -47.88
CA ASN A 80 33.36 -35.85 -47.55
C ASN A 80 34.07 -35.28 -48.85
N PRO A 81 35.20 -34.50 -48.79
CA PRO A 81 35.63 -33.41 -49.71
C PRO A 81 36.64 -33.80 -50.81
N PRO A 82 37.24 -32.84 -51.61
CA PRO A 82 38.67 -32.47 -51.38
C PRO A 82 39.25 -31.10 -51.91
N ARG A 83 40.44 -30.73 -51.34
CA ARG A 83 41.71 -30.15 -51.91
C ARG A 83 42.00 -28.62 -52.11
N HIS A 84 43.22 -28.26 -51.64
CA HIS A 84 44.05 -27.01 -51.63
C HIS A 84 44.88 -26.81 -52.94
N PRO A 85 45.70 -25.72 -53.21
CA PRO A 85 46.61 -25.00 -52.25
C PRO A 85 46.98 -23.49 -52.45
N LEU A 86 47.47 -22.91 -51.32
CA LEU A 86 48.57 -21.94 -51.05
C LEU A 86 48.88 -20.71 -51.94
N SER A 87 48.84 -19.51 -51.34
CA SER A 87 50.01 -18.63 -51.09
C SER A 87 49.62 -17.35 -50.31
N ALA A 88 50.48 -16.92 -49.38
CA ALA A 88 50.40 -15.67 -48.60
C ALA A 88 51.60 -14.77 -49.02
N PRO A 89 51.66 -13.43 -48.75
CA PRO A 89 51.78 -12.94 -47.36
C PRO A 89 51.34 -11.46 -47.02
N GLN A 90 51.36 -11.17 -45.70
CA GLN A 90 51.53 -9.87 -44.95
C GLN A 90 50.41 -8.81 -44.79
N GLY A 91 49.77 -8.81 -43.58
CA GLY A 91 49.45 -7.69 -42.64
C GLY A 91 48.60 -6.46 -43.03
N PRO A 92 48.13 -5.60 -42.07
CA PRO A 92 47.61 -5.85 -40.72
C PRO A 92 46.20 -5.22 -40.44
N GLN A 93 45.53 -5.72 -39.39
CA GLN A 93 44.47 -5.09 -38.54
C GLN A 93 43.33 -4.24 -39.17
N LYS A 94 42.09 -4.76 -39.09
CA LYS A 94 40.96 -4.08 -38.40
C LYS A 94 39.69 -4.95 -38.32
N ARG A 95 38.95 -4.70 -37.23
CA ARG A 95 37.74 -5.37 -36.72
C ARG A 95 36.62 -5.53 -37.75
N GLY A 96 35.95 -6.68 -37.69
CA GLY A 96 34.77 -7.01 -38.47
C GLY A 96 33.47 -6.42 -37.93
N GLY A 97 32.55 -6.17 -38.86
CA GLY A 97 31.33 -6.97 -38.96
C GLY A 97 30.15 -6.60 -38.07
N SER A 98 29.30 -5.74 -38.61
CA SER A 98 27.97 -5.31 -38.16
C SER A 98 26.89 -6.41 -38.10
N SER A 99 25.86 -6.18 -37.28
CA SER A 99 24.43 -6.20 -37.70
C SER A 99 23.53 -5.49 -36.66
N PRO A 100 22.32 -5.02 -37.05
CA PRO A 100 21.80 -3.71 -36.66
C PRO A 100 20.66 -3.74 -35.63
N GLU A 101 20.67 -2.81 -34.66
CA GLU A 101 19.51 -2.49 -33.81
C GLU A 101 18.87 -1.16 -34.22
N THR A 102 17.54 -1.13 -34.16
CA THR A 102 16.64 -0.03 -34.53
C THR A 102 16.78 1.22 -33.63
N PRO A 103 16.43 2.43 -34.14
CA PRO A 103 16.73 3.69 -33.46
C PRO A 103 15.70 4.01 -32.37
N ARG A 104 16.17 4.18 -31.13
CA ARG A 104 15.36 4.71 -30.01
C ARG A 104 15.11 6.22 -30.18
N PRO A 105 13.91 6.73 -29.87
CA PRO A 105 13.60 8.16 -29.98
C PRO A 105 14.36 8.99 -28.94
N LYS A 106 15.02 10.05 -29.39
CA LYS A 106 15.68 11.06 -28.55
C LYS A 106 14.64 11.97 -27.91
N ARG A 107 14.28 11.70 -26.66
CA ARG A 107 13.97 12.69 -25.60
C ARG A 107 13.48 11.99 -24.32
N THR A 108 14.42 11.67 -23.44
CA THR A 108 14.17 11.43 -22.01
C THR A 108 15.06 12.39 -21.21
N PRO A 109 14.52 13.14 -20.22
CA PRO A 109 15.36 13.89 -19.31
C PRO A 109 16.13 12.90 -18.44
N SER A 110 17.46 13.00 -18.45
CA SER A 110 18.34 12.14 -17.69
C SER A 110 18.14 12.34 -16.18
N ALA A 111 17.40 11.46 -15.53
CA ALA A 111 17.53 11.23 -14.09
C ALA A 111 18.75 10.34 -13.85
N ARG A 112 19.96 10.87 -14.07
CA ARG A 112 21.19 10.24 -13.60
C ARG A 112 21.46 10.76 -12.19
N SER A 113 21.32 9.85 -11.22
CA SER A 113 21.99 9.93 -9.92
C SER A 113 23.47 10.30 -10.12
N PRO A 114 24.03 11.25 -9.35
CA PRO A 114 25.47 11.45 -9.36
C PRO A 114 26.08 10.30 -8.55
N TYR A 115 26.47 9.22 -9.23
CA TYR A 115 27.45 8.29 -8.68
C TYR A 115 28.79 9.04 -8.60
N GLY A 116 28.97 9.78 -7.50
CA GLY A 116 30.28 10.21 -7.06
C GLY A 116 31.11 8.99 -6.69
N LEU A 117 32.31 8.91 -7.25
CA LEU A 117 33.32 7.93 -6.88
C LEU A 117 33.50 7.93 -5.36
N LEU A 118 33.27 6.78 -4.73
CA LEU A 118 33.49 6.57 -3.30
C LEU A 118 35.01 6.54 -3.03
N SER A 119 35.58 7.66 -2.62
CA SER A 119 36.92 7.70 -2.02
C SER A 119 36.79 7.72 -0.49
N PRO A 120 37.45 6.80 0.25
CA PRO A 120 37.22 6.58 1.69
C PRO A 120 37.97 7.59 2.58
N GLY A 121 37.79 8.89 2.36
CA GLY A 121 38.56 9.95 3.05
C GLY A 121 37.78 11.17 3.54
N SER A 122 36.43 11.18 3.55
CA SER A 122 35.66 12.38 3.93
C SER A 122 34.47 12.15 4.86
N PHE A 123 34.47 11.07 5.65
CA PHE A 123 33.44 10.87 6.69
C PHE A 123 33.77 11.69 7.95
N SER A 124 33.61 13.01 7.85
CA SER A 124 33.44 13.87 9.03
C SER A 124 31.94 14.10 9.27
N PRO A 125 31.50 14.32 10.53
CA PRO A 125 30.13 14.73 10.80
C PRO A 125 29.77 15.92 9.92
N SER A 126 28.58 15.89 9.32
CA SER A 126 28.04 17.00 8.52
C SER A 126 28.23 18.32 9.26
N THR A 127 28.80 19.33 8.59
CA THR A 127 29.15 20.62 9.20
C THR A 127 27.93 21.53 9.42
N THR A 128 26.81 21.30 8.72
CA THR A 128 25.51 22.02 8.90
C THR A 128 24.28 21.13 8.59
N PRO A 129 24.05 20.02 9.30
CA PRO A 129 22.92 19.12 9.02
C PRO A 129 21.58 19.83 9.26
N ALA A 130 20.62 19.64 8.35
CA ALA A 130 19.23 20.09 8.49
C ALA A 130 19.01 21.62 8.63
N GLN A 131 19.93 22.46 8.14
CA GLN A 131 19.82 23.93 8.24
C GLN A 131 18.53 24.47 7.59
N HIS A 132 18.15 23.95 6.42
CA HIS A 132 16.90 24.34 5.74
C HIS A 132 15.65 23.97 6.54
N TYR A 133 15.69 22.86 7.27
CA TYR A 133 14.58 22.44 8.13
C TYR A 133 14.51 23.29 9.40
N ALA A 134 15.65 23.60 10.02
CA ALA A 134 15.71 24.42 11.23
C ALA A 134 15.25 25.88 10.99
N SER A 135 15.54 26.42 9.80
CA SER A 135 15.16 27.79 9.40
C SER A 135 13.79 27.89 8.73
N ARG A 136 12.98 26.83 8.76
CA ARG A 136 11.68 26.81 8.08
C ARG A 136 10.70 27.82 8.69
N GLY A 137 9.95 28.52 7.83
CA GLY A 137 8.78 29.31 8.23
C GLY A 137 7.50 28.48 8.25
N GLY A 138 6.45 29.02 8.88
CA GLY A 138 5.11 28.43 8.86
C GLY A 138 4.94 27.14 9.66
N ARG A 139 5.80 26.89 10.66
CA ARG A 139 5.65 25.79 11.60
C ARG A 139 4.30 25.90 12.31
N GLY A 140 3.45 24.88 12.19
CA GLY A 140 2.11 24.88 12.78
C GLY A 140 1.01 25.46 11.89
N ASP A 141 1.32 25.94 10.68
CA ASP A 141 0.31 26.47 9.76
C ASP A 141 -0.62 25.34 9.28
N VAL A 142 -1.93 25.59 9.34
CA VAL A 142 -2.95 24.74 8.72
C VAL A 142 -2.98 25.04 7.21
N VAL A 143 -2.68 24.03 6.40
CA VAL A 143 -2.53 24.15 4.95
C VAL A 143 -3.65 23.49 4.14
N ALA A 144 -4.45 22.64 4.77
CA ALA A 144 -5.70 22.13 4.24
C ALA A 144 -6.64 21.83 5.41
N SER A 145 -7.95 21.99 5.22
CA SER A 145 -8.95 21.67 6.25
C SER A 145 -10.28 21.28 5.62
N LEU A 146 -11.06 20.51 6.39
CA LEU A 146 -12.46 20.18 6.14
C LEU A 146 -13.19 20.19 7.48
N GLY A 147 -14.39 20.76 7.51
CA GLY A 147 -15.16 20.91 8.73
C GLY A 147 -14.56 21.94 9.69
N VAL A 148 -15.18 22.07 10.87
CA VAL A 148 -14.75 23.00 11.92
C VAL A 148 -14.53 22.19 13.20
N PRO A 149 -13.32 22.21 13.79
CA PRO A 149 -13.09 21.58 15.08
C PRO A 149 -14.03 22.18 16.14
N GLY A 150 -14.67 21.34 16.96
CA GLY A 150 -15.57 21.82 18.01
C GLY A 150 -14.87 22.67 19.09
N ASP A 151 -13.56 22.46 19.28
CA ASP A 151 -12.69 23.25 20.13
C ASP A 151 -11.43 23.63 19.32
N PRO A 152 -11.21 24.93 19.00
CA PRO A 152 -10.05 25.39 18.23
C PRO A 152 -8.70 25.11 18.91
N GLY A 153 -8.71 24.78 20.21
CA GLY A 153 -7.53 24.39 20.99
C GLY A 153 -7.54 22.94 21.47
N GLY A 154 -8.48 22.11 20.99
CA GLY A 154 -8.80 20.80 21.56
C GLY A 154 -7.59 19.88 21.66
N THR A 155 -6.93 19.92 22.82
CA THR A 155 -5.99 18.90 23.25
C THR A 155 -6.76 17.60 23.41
N GLY A 156 -6.22 16.49 22.92
CA GLY A 156 -6.82 15.19 23.20
C GLY A 156 -6.82 14.93 24.71
N THR A 157 -7.65 13.98 25.15
CA THR A 157 -7.76 13.66 26.58
C THR A 157 -6.55 12.89 27.11
N GLY A 158 -5.63 12.46 26.24
CA GLY A 158 -4.46 11.65 26.61
C GLY A 158 -4.81 10.30 27.26
N GLY A 159 -6.07 9.85 27.13
CA GLY A 159 -6.64 8.70 27.85
C GLY A 159 -7.17 7.59 26.93
N SER A 160 -7.55 6.46 27.55
CA SER A 160 -8.02 5.22 26.91
C SER A 160 -8.99 5.48 25.74
N CYS A 161 -8.52 5.24 24.52
CA CYS A 161 -9.32 5.19 23.30
C CYS A 161 -9.39 3.74 22.87
N ASP A 162 -10.61 3.22 22.72
CA ASP A 162 -10.83 1.87 22.20
C ASP A 162 -10.28 1.81 20.77
N LEU A 163 -9.22 1.04 20.59
CA LEU A 163 -8.59 0.75 19.31
C LEU A 163 -8.73 -0.74 19.05
N LYS A 164 -9.37 -1.09 17.92
CA LYS A 164 -9.61 -2.48 17.54
C LYS A 164 -9.35 -2.66 16.05
N LEU A 165 -8.79 -3.79 15.67
CA LEU A 165 -8.83 -4.22 14.27
C LEU A 165 -10.29 -4.43 13.89
N PHE A 166 -10.71 -3.79 12.79
CA PHE A 166 -12.11 -3.85 12.36
C PHE A 166 -12.47 -5.25 11.86
N THR A 167 -11.55 -5.86 11.11
CA THR A 167 -11.71 -7.24 10.65
C THR A 167 -11.35 -8.23 11.75
N PRO A 168 -12.07 -9.36 11.84
CA PRO A 168 -11.80 -10.38 12.84
C PRO A 168 -10.39 -10.96 12.66
N PRO A 169 -9.76 -11.51 13.71
CA PRO A 169 -8.36 -11.97 13.67
C PRO A 169 -8.05 -12.98 12.56
N GLU A 170 -9.03 -13.78 12.13
CA GLU A 170 -8.89 -14.77 11.06
C GLU A 170 -8.75 -14.12 9.67
N ARG A 171 -9.28 -12.91 9.48
CA ARG A 171 -9.21 -12.14 8.22
C ARG A 171 -8.17 -11.03 8.27
N SER A 172 -7.77 -10.62 9.47
CA SER A 172 -6.72 -9.63 9.69
C SER A 172 -5.33 -10.22 9.51
N LEU A 173 -4.49 -9.54 8.73
CA LEU A 173 -3.09 -9.92 8.60
C LEU A 173 -2.32 -9.57 9.88
N THR A 174 -2.18 -10.55 10.77
CA THR A 174 -1.54 -10.36 12.10
C THR A 174 -0.17 -11.02 12.22
N ARG A 175 0.22 -11.83 11.23
CA ARG A 175 1.46 -12.61 11.23
C ARG A 175 2.10 -12.60 9.86
N SER A 176 3.41 -12.84 9.80
CA SER A 176 4.11 -13.06 8.54
C SER A 176 3.57 -14.28 7.80
N TYR A 177 3.61 -14.21 6.47
CA TYR A 177 3.19 -15.27 5.56
C TYR A 177 4.30 -15.57 4.56
N LYS A 178 4.16 -16.67 3.81
CA LYS A 178 5.14 -17.06 2.79
C LYS A 178 4.80 -16.34 1.48
N PHE A 179 5.81 -15.72 0.90
CA PHE A 179 5.76 -15.12 -0.43
C PHE A 179 7.00 -15.59 -1.23
N MET A 180 7.34 -14.91 -2.34
CA MET A 180 8.43 -15.22 -3.30
C MET A 180 8.13 -16.32 -4.33
N PHE A 181 6.97 -16.96 -4.25
CA PHE A 181 6.52 -17.88 -5.27
C PHE A 181 5.00 -17.78 -5.39
N GLN A 182 4.51 -17.54 -6.60
CA GLN A 182 3.09 -17.54 -6.93
C GLN A 182 2.91 -18.34 -8.22
N LYS A 183 1.87 -19.16 -8.29
CA LYS A 183 1.52 -19.82 -9.56
C LYS A 183 0.65 -18.87 -10.37
N ALA A 184 0.93 -18.78 -11.67
CA ALA A 184 0.13 -17.96 -12.57
C ALA A 184 -1.36 -18.33 -12.56
N LEU A 185 -1.67 -19.62 -12.35
CA LEU A 185 -3.06 -20.08 -12.21
C LEU A 185 -3.73 -19.48 -10.97
N ASP A 186 -3.06 -19.50 -9.81
CA ASP A 186 -3.63 -18.99 -8.55
C ASP A 186 -3.85 -17.46 -8.64
N VAL A 187 -2.91 -16.73 -9.26
CA VAL A 187 -3.07 -15.29 -9.57
C VAL A 187 -4.28 -15.04 -10.48
N ARG A 188 -4.45 -15.85 -11.53
CA ARG A 188 -5.59 -15.74 -12.45
C ARG A 188 -6.92 -15.96 -11.72
N GLU A 189 -7.00 -16.93 -10.82
CA GLU A 189 -8.23 -17.18 -10.06
C GLU A 189 -8.60 -15.97 -9.20
N VAL A 190 -7.63 -15.36 -8.49
CA VAL A 190 -7.86 -14.14 -7.69
C VAL A 190 -8.40 -12.99 -8.54
N LEU A 191 -7.81 -12.75 -9.72
CA LEU A 191 -8.27 -11.68 -10.61
C LEU A 191 -9.67 -11.96 -11.16
N SER A 192 -9.99 -13.23 -11.45
CA SER A 192 -11.31 -13.65 -11.94
C SER A 192 -12.39 -13.43 -10.87
N TRP A 193 -12.14 -13.87 -9.64
CA TRP A 193 -13.08 -13.67 -8.52
C TRP A 193 -13.38 -12.19 -8.26
N ARG A 194 -12.37 -11.32 -8.40
CA ARG A 194 -12.57 -9.88 -8.26
C ARG A 194 -13.54 -9.31 -9.30
N ILE A 195 -13.45 -9.77 -10.55
CA ILE A 195 -14.35 -9.34 -11.62
C ILE A 195 -15.77 -9.81 -11.31
N GLU A 196 -15.93 -11.06 -10.91
CA GLU A 196 -17.22 -11.68 -10.58
C GLU A 196 -17.89 -10.99 -9.37
N GLU A 197 -17.17 -10.76 -8.28
CA GLU A 197 -17.70 -10.10 -7.07
C GLU A 197 -18.19 -8.67 -7.34
N LEU A 198 -17.38 -7.86 -8.05
CA LEU A 198 -17.76 -6.49 -8.39
C LEU A 198 -18.85 -6.47 -9.47
N GLY A 199 -18.85 -7.43 -10.38
CA GLY A 199 -19.90 -7.61 -11.38
C GLY A 199 -21.25 -7.87 -10.74
N GLU A 200 -21.29 -8.69 -9.69
CA GLU A 200 -22.54 -8.97 -9.00
C GLU A 200 -23.09 -7.74 -8.28
N ALA A 201 -22.21 -6.99 -7.61
CA ALA A 201 -22.60 -5.73 -6.99
C ALA A 201 -23.15 -4.70 -8.00
N LEU A 202 -22.62 -4.67 -9.21
CA LEU A 202 -23.12 -3.82 -10.30
C LEU A 202 -24.49 -4.32 -10.79
N ARG A 203 -24.65 -5.63 -10.98
CA ARG A 203 -25.91 -6.24 -11.40
C ARG A 203 -27.05 -5.93 -10.42
N GLU A 204 -26.83 -6.16 -9.13
CA GLU A 204 -27.81 -5.89 -8.08
C GLU A 204 -28.18 -4.40 -8.00
N ARG A 205 -27.18 -3.50 -8.05
CA ARG A 205 -27.41 -2.06 -7.89
C ARG A 205 -28.21 -1.46 -9.04
N TYR A 206 -27.94 -1.89 -10.27
CA TYR A 206 -28.53 -1.30 -11.47
C TYR A 206 -29.68 -2.14 -12.06
N GLY A 207 -30.00 -3.29 -11.46
CA GLY A 207 -31.03 -4.20 -11.96
C GLY A 207 -30.69 -4.72 -13.36
N LEU A 208 -29.43 -5.04 -13.60
CA LEU A 208 -28.97 -5.49 -14.91
C LEU A 208 -29.43 -6.92 -15.19
N GLU A 209 -29.76 -7.19 -16.45
CA GLU A 209 -29.93 -8.55 -16.94
C GLU A 209 -28.58 -9.29 -16.94
N GLU A 210 -28.57 -10.51 -17.45
CA GLU A 210 -27.36 -11.32 -17.53
C GLU A 210 -26.31 -10.66 -18.44
N PHE A 211 -25.04 -10.67 -18.01
CA PHE A 211 -23.96 -10.11 -18.80
C PHE A 211 -23.72 -10.95 -20.06
N ALA A 212 -23.54 -10.29 -21.20
CA ALA A 212 -23.15 -10.93 -22.44
C ALA A 212 -21.63 -11.16 -22.51
N SER A 213 -21.22 -12.08 -23.39
CA SER A 213 -19.81 -12.32 -23.68
C SER A 213 -19.17 -11.13 -24.39
N ALA A 214 -18.00 -10.69 -23.93
CA ALA A 214 -17.25 -9.62 -24.57
C ALA A 214 -16.80 -9.98 -26.00
N GLY A 215 -16.53 -11.26 -26.26
CA GLY A 215 -15.94 -11.75 -27.51
C GLY A 215 -16.94 -12.19 -28.58
N LEU A 216 -18.23 -12.30 -28.26
CA LEU A 216 -19.25 -12.72 -29.23
C LEU A 216 -19.86 -11.52 -29.96
N PRO A 217 -20.13 -11.64 -31.27
CA PRO A 217 -20.82 -10.58 -32.00
C PRO A 217 -22.25 -10.37 -31.51
N ALA A 218 -22.66 -9.11 -31.38
CA ALA A 218 -24.03 -8.70 -31.07
C ALA A 218 -24.43 -7.50 -31.95
N GLN A 219 -25.59 -7.59 -32.61
CA GLN A 219 -26.14 -6.49 -33.43
C GLN A 219 -26.87 -5.44 -32.60
N GLU A 220 -27.48 -5.86 -31.49
CA GLU A 220 -28.13 -4.99 -30.52
C GLU A 220 -27.17 -4.65 -29.37
N PRO A 221 -27.39 -3.53 -28.66
CA PRO A 221 -26.60 -3.19 -27.47
C PRO A 221 -26.70 -4.29 -26.41
N VAL A 222 -25.55 -4.68 -25.87
CA VAL A 222 -25.42 -5.67 -24.81
C VAL A 222 -24.67 -5.09 -23.62
N THR A 223 -24.91 -5.61 -22.42
CA THR A 223 -24.14 -5.25 -21.23
C THR A 223 -23.06 -6.30 -20.99
N VAL A 224 -21.81 -5.86 -20.93
CA VAL A 224 -20.62 -6.72 -20.78
C VAL A 224 -19.90 -6.36 -19.49
N LEU A 225 -19.52 -7.39 -18.73
CA LEU A 225 -18.67 -7.26 -17.54
C LEU A 225 -17.21 -7.52 -17.92
N GLY A 226 -16.29 -6.71 -17.40
CA GLY A 226 -14.88 -6.98 -17.57
C GLY A 226 -13.96 -6.04 -16.81
N GLN A 227 -12.67 -6.24 -17.00
CA GLN A 227 -11.60 -5.43 -16.46
C GLN A 227 -10.94 -4.59 -17.55
N ILE A 228 -10.69 -3.32 -17.26
CA ILE A 228 -9.96 -2.42 -18.14
C ILE A 228 -8.48 -2.81 -18.20
N GLY A 229 -7.93 -2.91 -19.41
CA GLY A 229 -6.51 -3.11 -19.65
C GLY A 229 -5.96 -2.15 -20.71
N CYS A 230 -4.66 -2.28 -20.97
CA CYS A 230 -3.96 -1.60 -22.07
C CYS A 230 -3.57 -2.64 -23.14
N ASP A 231 -3.65 -2.27 -24.41
CA ASP A 231 -3.21 -3.11 -25.54
C ASP A 231 -1.67 -3.22 -25.68
N GLY A 232 -0.93 -2.43 -24.90
CA GLY A 232 0.53 -2.45 -24.87
C GLY A 232 1.10 -2.13 -23.49
N ASN A 233 2.44 -2.06 -23.41
CA ASN A 233 3.18 -1.80 -22.15
C ASN A 233 3.35 -0.30 -21.85
N GLY A 234 2.74 0.57 -22.67
CA GLY A 234 2.77 2.01 -22.47
C GLY A 234 1.64 2.49 -21.56
N LYS A 235 1.66 3.78 -21.27
CA LYS A 235 0.59 4.45 -20.53
C LYS A 235 -0.75 4.32 -21.25
N LEU A 236 -1.80 4.02 -20.49
CA LEU A 236 -3.18 3.95 -20.99
C LEU A 236 -3.59 5.28 -21.66
N ASN A 237 -4.24 5.19 -22.81
CA ASN A 237 -4.86 6.31 -23.51
C ASN A 237 -6.19 5.87 -24.14
N ALA A 238 -7.01 6.82 -24.59
CA ALA A 238 -8.37 6.54 -25.09
C ALA A 238 -8.44 5.58 -26.29
N LYS A 239 -7.33 5.40 -27.03
CA LYS A 239 -7.28 4.49 -28.19
C LYS A 239 -6.71 3.12 -27.85
N SER A 240 -6.06 2.97 -26.70
CA SER A 240 -5.40 1.73 -26.26
C SER A 240 -6.19 0.97 -25.20
N VAL A 241 -7.43 1.39 -24.93
CA VAL A 241 -8.29 0.75 -23.93
C VAL A 241 -8.81 -0.57 -24.46
N VAL A 242 -8.63 -1.62 -23.68
CA VAL A 242 -9.24 -2.92 -23.92
C VAL A 242 -10.09 -3.33 -22.73
N LEU A 243 -11.15 -4.08 -23.00
CA LEU A 243 -11.96 -4.76 -22.00
C LEU A 243 -11.59 -6.25 -22.03
N GLU A 244 -11.05 -6.74 -20.93
CA GLU A 244 -10.86 -8.17 -20.67
C GLU A 244 -12.12 -8.69 -19.98
N GLY A 245 -12.90 -9.50 -20.69
CA GLY A 245 -14.12 -10.07 -20.15
C GLY A 245 -13.85 -11.08 -19.04
N ASP A 246 -14.87 -11.32 -18.23
CA ASP A 246 -14.85 -12.33 -17.18
C ASP A 246 -14.57 -13.75 -17.71
N ARG A 247 -14.14 -14.63 -16.83
CA ARG A 247 -13.83 -16.02 -17.19
C ARG A 247 -15.11 -16.80 -17.53
N GLU A 248 -16.16 -16.63 -16.73
CA GLU A 248 -17.38 -17.43 -16.81
C GLU A 248 -18.10 -17.24 -18.17
N ARG A 249 -18.28 -15.99 -18.62
CA ARG A 249 -19.07 -15.68 -19.82
C ARG A 249 -18.23 -15.38 -21.04
N SER A 250 -17.03 -14.83 -20.83
CA SER A 250 -16.16 -14.36 -21.92
C SER A 250 -14.90 -15.19 -22.12
N ALA A 251 -14.65 -16.20 -21.27
CA ALA A 251 -13.42 -17.01 -21.29
C ALA A 251 -12.12 -16.16 -21.29
N GLY A 252 -12.16 -14.97 -20.67
CA GLY A 252 -11.03 -14.03 -20.67
C GLY A 252 -10.78 -13.33 -22.02
N ALA A 253 -11.75 -13.30 -22.92
CA ALA A 253 -11.62 -12.64 -24.21
C ALA A 253 -11.31 -11.14 -24.02
N ARG A 254 -10.34 -10.62 -24.79
CA ARG A 254 -9.96 -9.21 -24.79
C ARG A 254 -10.47 -8.54 -26.05
N VAL A 255 -11.25 -7.48 -25.89
CA VAL A 255 -11.77 -6.67 -27.01
C VAL A 255 -11.39 -5.19 -26.83
N PRO A 256 -10.88 -4.53 -27.88
CA PRO A 256 -10.72 -3.07 -27.88
C PRO A 256 -12.05 -2.37 -27.57
N LEU A 257 -11.98 -1.36 -26.71
CA LEU A 257 -13.13 -0.57 -26.27
C LEU A 257 -13.10 0.79 -26.97
N ASP A 258 -14.07 1.05 -27.83
CA ASP A 258 -14.25 2.37 -28.44
C ASP A 258 -15.03 3.28 -27.49
N LEU A 259 -14.40 4.37 -27.05
CA LEU A 259 -14.97 5.35 -26.13
C LEU A 259 -15.60 6.55 -26.84
N SER A 260 -15.63 6.57 -28.17
CA SER A 260 -16.04 7.75 -28.96
C SER A 260 -17.50 8.18 -28.73
N GLU A 261 -18.38 7.25 -28.35
CA GLU A 261 -19.79 7.52 -28.05
C GLU A 261 -20.06 7.82 -26.58
N LEU A 262 -19.05 7.69 -25.70
CA LEU A 262 -19.20 8.00 -24.28
C LEU A 262 -19.07 9.53 -24.05
N PRO A 263 -20.05 10.17 -23.41
CA PRO A 263 -19.96 11.60 -23.10
C PRO A 263 -18.88 11.87 -22.05
N GLU A 264 -18.84 11.06 -20.99
CA GLU A 264 -17.89 11.18 -19.90
C GLU A 264 -17.39 9.80 -19.47
N TYR A 265 -16.10 9.71 -19.17
CA TYR A 265 -15.49 8.53 -18.57
C TYR A 265 -14.31 8.90 -17.68
N SER A 266 -13.99 7.97 -16.77
CA SER A 266 -12.74 7.95 -16.03
C SER A 266 -12.34 6.49 -15.88
N LEU A 267 -11.21 6.13 -16.48
CA LEU A 267 -10.75 4.74 -16.62
C LEU A 267 -9.31 4.59 -16.14
N PHE A 268 -8.98 3.45 -15.56
CA PHE A 268 -7.60 3.07 -15.23
C PHE A 268 -7.40 1.55 -15.39
N PRO A 269 -6.15 1.06 -15.62
CA PRO A 269 -5.87 -0.37 -15.73
C PRO A 269 -6.25 -1.15 -14.46
N GLY A 270 -6.94 -2.28 -14.61
CA GLY A 270 -7.40 -3.10 -13.50
C GLY A 270 -8.80 -2.75 -12.99
N GLN A 271 -9.41 -1.67 -13.50
CA GLN A 271 -10.76 -1.27 -13.13
C GLN A 271 -11.78 -2.29 -13.62
N VAL A 272 -12.57 -2.86 -12.71
CA VAL A 272 -13.74 -3.68 -13.07
C VAL A 272 -14.89 -2.75 -13.43
N VAL A 273 -15.51 -2.98 -14.58
CA VAL A 273 -16.59 -2.18 -15.13
C VAL A 273 -17.67 -3.06 -15.75
N ALA A 274 -18.91 -2.57 -15.70
CA ALA A 274 -19.95 -3.00 -16.62
C ALA A 274 -20.10 -1.93 -17.70
N VAL A 275 -20.18 -2.36 -18.96
CA VAL A 275 -20.27 -1.48 -20.13
C VAL A 275 -21.43 -1.93 -21.00
N GLU A 276 -22.30 -1.00 -21.35
CA GLU A 276 -23.29 -1.19 -22.41
C GLU A 276 -22.69 -0.75 -23.74
N GLY A 277 -22.89 -1.54 -24.79
CA GLY A 277 -22.39 -1.19 -26.11
C GLY A 277 -22.69 -2.25 -27.17
N THR A 278 -22.27 -1.97 -28.40
CA THR A 278 -22.50 -2.86 -29.54
C THR A 278 -21.18 -3.43 -30.05
N ASN A 279 -21.10 -4.75 -30.21
CA ASN A 279 -19.95 -5.44 -30.81
C ASN A 279 -20.40 -6.21 -32.06
N SER A 280 -20.69 -5.49 -33.14
CA SER A 280 -21.28 -6.10 -34.36
C SER A 280 -20.39 -7.13 -35.06
N THR A 281 -19.08 -7.11 -34.80
CA THR A 281 -18.08 -7.97 -35.47
C THR A 281 -17.42 -8.98 -34.54
N GLY A 282 -17.64 -8.91 -33.23
CA GLY A 282 -16.88 -9.66 -32.21
C GLY A 282 -15.48 -9.11 -31.94
N ARG A 283 -15.03 -8.05 -32.64
CA ARG A 283 -13.64 -7.57 -32.59
C ARG A 283 -13.45 -6.23 -31.90
N ARG A 284 -14.53 -5.48 -31.61
CA ARG A 284 -14.47 -4.15 -31.00
C ARG A 284 -15.82 -3.81 -30.39
N LEU A 285 -15.83 -3.47 -29.11
CA LEU A 285 -17.04 -3.01 -28.43
C LEU A 285 -17.11 -1.49 -28.52
N VAL A 286 -18.16 -0.96 -29.14
CA VAL A 286 -18.45 0.49 -29.13
C VAL A 286 -19.29 0.79 -27.90
N ALA A 287 -18.70 1.47 -26.93
CA ALA A 287 -19.33 1.73 -25.63
C ALA A 287 -20.31 2.90 -25.73
N SER A 288 -21.58 2.65 -25.41
CA SER A 288 -22.63 3.66 -25.34
C SER A 288 -22.86 4.15 -23.91
N LYS A 289 -22.58 3.30 -22.90
CA LYS A 289 -22.77 3.63 -21.48
C LYS A 289 -21.77 2.90 -20.59
N LEU A 290 -21.23 3.61 -19.61
CA LEU A 290 -20.38 3.07 -18.56
C LEU A 290 -21.13 3.14 -17.23
N TYR A 291 -21.28 2.00 -16.54
CA TYR A 291 -21.93 1.97 -15.23
C TYR A 291 -20.97 2.48 -14.14
N GLU A 292 -21.48 3.32 -13.24
CA GLU A 292 -20.67 3.82 -12.12
C GLU A 292 -20.38 2.70 -11.11
N GLY A 293 -19.18 2.71 -10.54
CA GLY A 293 -18.82 1.73 -9.51
C GLY A 293 -19.61 1.92 -8.22
N VAL A 294 -19.81 0.82 -7.48
CA VAL A 294 -20.68 0.79 -6.29
C VAL A 294 -19.82 0.59 -5.03
N PRO A 295 -19.71 1.59 -4.15
CA PRO A 295 -18.96 1.42 -2.91
C PRO A 295 -19.70 0.46 -1.97
N LEU A 296 -18.99 -0.08 -0.98
CA LEU A 296 -19.64 -0.84 0.10
C LEU A 296 -20.48 0.09 0.99
N PRO A 297 -21.45 -0.44 1.75
CA PRO A 297 -22.09 0.34 2.80
C PRO A 297 -21.06 0.79 3.84
N PHE A 298 -21.36 1.88 4.54
CA PHE A 298 -20.62 2.28 5.74
C PHE A 298 -20.94 1.35 6.91
N TYR A 299 -20.04 1.27 7.87
CA TYR A 299 -20.30 0.56 9.12
C TYR A 299 -21.41 1.26 9.91
N ALA A 300 -22.43 0.48 10.29
CA ALA A 300 -23.46 0.88 11.23
C ALA A 300 -23.22 0.06 12.52
N PRO A 301 -22.67 0.67 13.58
CA PRO A 301 -22.38 -0.07 14.79
C PRO A 301 -23.70 -0.50 15.48
N PRO A 302 -23.82 -1.74 15.97
CA PRO A 302 -24.97 -2.13 16.78
C PRO A 302 -25.02 -1.28 18.06
N GLU A 303 -26.22 -0.82 18.43
CA GLU A 303 -26.49 0.02 19.62
C GLU A 303 -25.90 -0.58 20.91
N PRO A 304 -25.36 0.25 21.83
CA PRO A 304 -26.09 1.33 22.48
C PRO A 304 -25.69 2.73 21.98
N GLU A 305 -26.57 3.70 22.24
CA GLU A 305 -26.27 5.11 22.03
C GLU A 305 -24.91 5.49 22.63
N PRO A 306 -24.13 6.36 21.96
CA PRO A 306 -22.95 6.92 22.60
C PRO A 306 -23.38 7.58 23.92
N GLU A 307 -22.69 7.26 25.02
CA GLU A 307 -22.89 7.91 26.32
C GLU A 307 -23.06 9.42 26.13
N PRO A 308 -24.10 10.06 26.72
CA PRO A 308 -24.29 11.50 26.59
C PRO A 308 -23.01 12.22 27.03
N GLY A 309 -22.33 12.87 26.06
CA GLY A 309 -21.03 13.50 26.30
C GLY A 309 -19.80 12.71 25.83
N ALA A 310 -19.95 11.70 24.95
CA ALA A 310 -18.83 11.01 24.32
C ALA A 310 -17.78 12.01 23.80
N ALA A 311 -16.62 12.02 24.45
CA ALA A 311 -15.60 13.01 24.22
C ALA A 311 -15.07 12.94 22.79
N GLN A 312 -14.90 14.11 22.16
CA GLN A 312 -14.23 14.23 20.88
C GLN A 312 -12.79 13.69 21.01
N ARG A 313 -12.39 12.84 20.08
CA ARG A 313 -11.06 12.22 20.02
C ARG A 313 -10.19 12.91 18.99
N LEU A 314 -8.94 13.19 19.35
CA LEU A 314 -7.93 13.71 18.44
C LEU A 314 -7.05 12.58 17.94
N VAL A 315 -7.03 12.37 16.62
CA VAL A 315 -6.15 11.42 15.93
C VAL A 315 -5.12 12.20 15.13
N LEU A 316 -3.83 11.95 15.37
CA LEU A 316 -2.75 12.43 14.50
C LEU A 316 -2.39 11.36 13.48
N ALA A 317 -2.13 11.77 12.24
CA ALA A 317 -1.61 10.89 11.19
C ALA A 317 -0.35 11.51 10.58
N ALA A 318 0.80 10.86 10.75
CA ALA A 318 2.06 11.29 10.16
C ALA A 318 2.65 10.15 9.31
N CYS A 319 3.31 10.53 8.21
CA CYS A 319 3.96 9.58 7.32
C CYS A 319 5.41 10.00 7.07
N GLY A 320 6.34 9.06 7.21
CA GLY A 320 7.75 9.30 6.96
C GLY A 320 8.05 9.68 5.50
N PRO A 321 9.24 10.25 5.21
CA PRO A 321 10.43 10.20 6.07
C PRO A 321 10.38 11.10 7.30
N TYR A 322 10.97 10.64 8.41
CA TYR A 322 11.03 11.34 9.71
C TYR A 322 12.36 12.09 9.94
N THR A 323 13.20 12.16 8.91
CA THR A 323 14.44 12.94 8.89
C THR A 323 14.62 13.55 7.51
N THR A 324 15.41 14.63 7.43
CA THR A 324 15.75 15.26 6.15
C THR A 324 16.72 14.40 5.35
N SER A 325 16.75 14.59 4.03
CA SER A 325 17.59 13.80 3.12
C SER A 325 19.09 13.96 3.37
N ASP A 326 19.49 15.05 4.05
CA ASP A 326 20.85 15.50 4.31
C ASP A 326 21.26 15.40 5.78
N SER A 327 20.42 14.84 6.66
CA SER A 327 20.69 14.73 8.09
C SER A 327 20.16 13.43 8.68
N LEU A 328 20.83 12.96 9.73
CA LEU A 328 20.41 11.84 10.58
C LEU A 328 20.02 12.31 11.99
N ALA A 329 19.82 13.61 12.18
CA ALA A 329 19.46 14.18 13.48
C ALA A 329 17.99 13.97 13.85
N TYR A 330 17.14 13.51 12.92
CA TYR A 330 15.70 13.30 13.13
C TYR A 330 14.99 14.53 13.71
N ALA A 331 15.41 15.73 13.33
CA ALA A 331 14.77 16.96 13.77
C ALA A 331 13.24 16.99 13.49
N PRO A 332 12.75 16.51 12.32
CA PRO A 332 11.31 16.35 12.10
C PRO A 332 10.61 15.41 13.07
N LEU A 333 11.25 14.30 13.44
CA LEU A 333 10.70 13.38 14.44
C LEU A 333 10.62 14.03 15.83
N ALA A 334 11.67 14.74 16.24
CA ALA A 334 11.71 15.43 17.51
C ALA A 334 10.60 16.50 17.60
N ASP A 335 10.40 17.26 16.51
CA ASP A 335 9.30 18.21 16.43
C ASP A 335 7.93 17.53 16.47
N LEU A 336 7.77 16.35 15.85
CA LEU A 336 6.52 15.59 15.93
C LEU A 336 6.26 15.09 17.35
N VAL A 337 7.27 14.60 18.05
CA VAL A 337 7.17 14.21 19.46
C VAL A 337 6.78 15.41 20.33
N ALA A 338 7.34 16.59 20.07
CA ALA A 338 6.95 17.82 20.76
C ALA A 338 5.49 18.22 20.47
N VAL A 339 5.02 18.03 19.22
CA VAL A 339 3.61 18.22 18.85
C VAL A 339 2.71 17.25 19.63
N VAL A 340 3.07 15.97 19.72
CA VAL A 340 2.32 14.97 20.50
C VAL A 340 2.29 15.32 21.99
N ALA A 341 3.42 15.76 22.55
CA ALA A 341 3.48 16.18 23.96
C ALA A 341 2.64 17.42 24.25
N ARG A 342 2.57 18.36 23.30
CA ARG A 342 1.77 19.59 23.40
C ARG A 342 0.27 19.33 23.22
N ASP A 343 -0.09 18.62 22.16
CA ASP A 343 -1.49 18.45 21.73
C ASP A 343 -2.18 17.25 22.42
N LYS A 344 -1.39 16.34 23.02
CA LYS A 344 -1.84 15.14 23.73
C LYS A 344 -2.95 14.36 23.00
N PRO A 345 -2.73 13.97 21.73
CA PRO A 345 -3.75 13.26 20.96
C PRO A 345 -4.14 11.95 21.62
N ASP A 346 -5.36 11.48 21.39
CA ASP A 346 -5.80 10.17 21.87
C ASP A 346 -5.09 9.04 21.10
N VAL A 347 -4.89 9.24 19.78
CA VAL A 347 -4.21 8.27 18.89
C VAL A 347 -3.20 8.97 17.97
N CYS A 348 -2.05 8.35 17.75
CA CYS A 348 -1.05 8.76 16.76
C CYS A 348 -0.76 7.61 15.79
N VAL A 349 -1.19 7.76 14.54
CA VAL A 349 -0.90 6.85 13.43
C VAL A 349 0.40 7.29 12.76
N LEU A 350 1.38 6.41 12.79
CA LEU A 350 2.74 6.62 12.31
C LEU A 350 3.03 5.64 11.16
N VAL A 351 3.00 6.16 9.95
CA VAL A 351 3.27 5.40 8.73
C VAL A 351 4.75 5.51 8.39
N ARG A 352 5.41 4.40 8.08
CA ARG A 352 6.82 4.33 7.62
C ARG A 352 7.83 4.99 8.57
N PRO A 353 8.01 4.51 9.81
CA PRO A 353 9.02 5.01 10.75
C PRO A 353 10.44 4.57 10.33
N ARG A 354 10.90 4.98 9.13
CA ARG A 354 12.24 4.65 8.65
C ARG A 354 13.27 5.60 9.20
N CYS A 355 14.41 4.99 9.56
CA CYS A 355 15.63 5.67 9.93
C CYS A 355 16.79 5.28 8.98
N ARG A 356 17.62 6.25 8.57
CA ARG A 356 18.87 6.07 7.81
C ARG A 356 20.05 5.96 8.80
N LEU A 357 20.68 4.78 8.76
CA LEU A 357 22.01 4.32 9.23
C LEU A 357 22.75 5.02 10.39
N LEU A 358 23.09 4.20 11.39
CA LEU A 358 24.44 3.71 11.71
C LEU A 358 24.23 2.48 12.62
N GLY A 359 24.48 1.26 12.10
CA GLY A 359 24.07 -0.02 12.72
C GLY A 359 23.23 -0.90 11.79
N SER A 360 22.75 -2.06 12.26
CA SER A 360 21.84 -2.90 11.47
C SER A 360 20.52 -2.17 11.21
N PHE A 361 19.89 -2.39 10.06
CA PHE A 361 18.62 -1.71 9.75
C PHE A 361 17.52 -2.03 10.78
N ALA A 362 17.55 -3.23 11.36
CA ALA A 362 16.64 -3.64 12.42
C ALA A 362 16.88 -2.84 13.72
N ASP A 363 18.13 -2.67 14.14
CA ASP A 363 18.45 -1.92 15.37
C ASP A 363 18.10 -0.44 15.24
N VAL A 364 18.37 0.13 14.06
CA VAL A 364 18.02 1.52 13.74
C VAL A 364 16.50 1.73 13.79
N PHE A 365 15.71 0.76 13.30
CA PHE A 365 14.25 0.79 13.44
C PHE A 365 13.82 0.68 14.91
N LYS A 366 14.35 -0.29 15.67
CA LYS A 366 14.04 -0.47 17.09
C LYS A 366 14.32 0.80 17.91
N LEU A 367 15.45 1.45 17.66
CA LEU A 367 15.82 2.72 18.29
C LEU A 367 14.81 3.82 17.99
N CYS A 368 14.34 3.92 16.74
CA CYS A 368 13.35 4.92 16.35
C CYS A 368 11.99 4.67 16.97
N VAL A 369 11.53 3.40 16.99
CA VAL A 369 10.32 3.01 17.74
C VAL A 369 10.47 3.35 19.21
N ARG A 370 11.58 2.98 19.86
CA ARG A 370 11.85 3.27 21.27
C ARG A 370 11.81 4.78 21.55
N THR A 371 12.44 5.59 20.70
CA THR A 371 12.46 7.05 20.82
C THR A 371 11.05 7.63 20.77
N ILE A 372 10.22 7.18 19.82
CA ILE A 372 8.83 7.62 19.69
C ILE A 372 8.03 7.21 20.92
N VAL A 373 8.16 5.95 21.33
CA VAL A 373 7.47 5.40 22.50
C VAL A 373 7.85 6.21 23.73
N GLU A 374 9.12 6.26 24.11
CA GLU A 374 9.60 7.01 25.29
C GLU A 374 9.22 8.50 25.23
N GLY A 375 9.45 9.16 24.09
CA GLY A 375 9.21 10.60 23.92
C GLY A 375 7.73 11.00 24.02
N THR A 376 6.82 10.07 23.78
CA THR A 376 5.36 10.30 23.84
C THR A 376 4.70 9.75 25.09
N ARG A 377 5.48 9.17 26.03
CA ARG A 377 4.94 8.54 27.24
C ARG A 377 4.14 9.53 28.10
N SER A 378 4.57 10.78 28.18
CA SER A 378 3.88 11.85 28.93
C SER A 378 2.55 12.28 28.31
N ALA A 379 2.31 11.98 27.03
CA ALA A 379 1.06 12.29 26.34
C ALA A 379 -0.02 11.22 26.57
N GLY A 380 0.36 9.99 26.93
CA GLY A 380 -0.59 8.88 27.16
C GLY A 380 -1.29 8.36 25.89
N CYS A 381 -0.89 8.83 24.70
CA CYS A 381 -1.54 8.50 23.44
C CYS A 381 -1.32 7.03 23.03
N GLN A 382 -2.31 6.45 22.35
CA GLN A 382 -2.17 5.19 21.63
C GLN A 382 -1.31 5.41 20.37
N LEU A 383 -0.30 4.59 20.15
CA LEU A 383 0.60 4.63 19.00
C LEU A 383 0.26 3.49 18.04
N VAL A 384 -0.01 3.82 16.78
CA VAL A 384 -0.29 2.84 15.71
C VAL A 384 0.82 2.93 14.67
N PHE A 385 1.59 1.86 14.52
CA PHE A 385 2.67 1.79 13.54
C PHE A 385 2.22 1.00 12.31
N VAL A 386 2.21 1.64 11.15
CA VAL A 386 1.87 1.04 9.85
C VAL A 386 3.17 0.87 9.05
N PRO A 387 3.49 -0.36 8.58
CA PRO A 387 4.69 -0.63 7.80
C PRO A 387 4.60 -0.02 6.40
N SER A 388 5.73 0.00 5.70
CA SER A 388 5.80 0.40 4.31
C SER A 388 6.84 -0.41 3.56
N LEU A 389 6.63 -0.62 2.26
CA LEU A 389 7.58 -1.33 1.39
C LEU A 389 8.92 -0.59 1.25
N ARG A 390 8.95 0.67 1.69
CA ARG A 390 10.17 1.48 1.73
C ARG A 390 10.92 1.33 3.06
N ASP A 391 10.41 0.54 4.01
CA ASP A 391 11.09 0.13 5.25
C ASP A 391 12.06 -1.02 4.97
N VAL A 392 13.34 -0.67 4.89
CA VAL A 392 14.41 -1.57 4.44
C VAL A 392 14.64 -2.80 5.34
N HIS A 393 14.17 -2.78 6.58
CA HIS A 393 14.33 -3.87 7.54
C HIS A 393 13.15 -4.85 7.55
N HIS A 394 12.09 -4.57 6.78
CA HIS A 394 10.83 -5.31 6.81
C HIS A 394 10.55 -6.00 5.47
N ASP A 395 9.55 -6.87 5.45
CA ASP A 395 9.15 -7.61 4.24
C ASP A 395 8.81 -6.65 3.09
N TYR A 396 9.24 -6.96 1.87
CA TYR A 396 9.16 -6.05 0.70
C TYR A 396 8.03 -6.43 -0.28
N VAL A 397 7.00 -7.13 0.20
CA VAL A 397 5.86 -7.62 -0.59
C VAL A 397 4.55 -7.15 0.02
N TYR A 398 3.66 -6.64 -0.82
CA TYR A 398 2.32 -6.19 -0.44
C TYR A 398 1.30 -7.34 -0.55
N PRO A 399 0.37 -7.49 0.40
CA PRO A 399 0.22 -6.73 1.65
C PRO A 399 1.32 -7.07 2.68
N GLN A 400 1.75 -6.11 3.51
CA GLN A 400 2.82 -6.33 4.49
C GLN A 400 2.25 -6.73 5.87
N PRO A 401 2.84 -7.73 6.55
CA PRO A 401 2.46 -8.06 7.92
C PRO A 401 2.90 -6.96 8.90
N PRO A 402 2.39 -6.94 10.14
CA PRO A 402 2.84 -6.03 11.17
C PRO A 402 4.35 -6.14 11.47
N PHE A 403 4.95 -5.05 11.97
CA PHE A 403 6.32 -5.08 12.45
C PHE A 403 6.50 -6.07 13.62
N ALA A 404 7.64 -6.77 13.64
CA ALA A 404 8.05 -7.60 14.77
C ALA A 404 8.92 -6.79 15.74
N CYS A 405 8.34 -6.32 16.85
CA CYS A 405 9.09 -5.63 17.90
C CYS A 405 8.75 -6.21 19.29
N ALA A 406 9.54 -7.20 19.73
CA ALA A 406 9.30 -7.92 20.98
C ALA A 406 9.79 -7.20 22.25
N GLU A 407 10.64 -6.18 22.10
CA GLU A 407 11.43 -5.57 23.18
C GLU A 407 10.74 -4.40 23.92
N LEU A 408 9.43 -4.24 23.76
CA LEU A 408 8.70 -3.16 24.43
C LEU A 408 8.55 -3.42 25.94
N PRO A 409 8.87 -2.43 26.81
CA PRO A 409 8.59 -2.49 28.24
C PRO A 409 7.12 -2.84 28.51
N LYS A 410 6.84 -3.61 29.57
CA LYS A 410 5.47 -4.06 29.91
C LYS A 410 4.47 -2.91 30.03
N GLU A 411 4.93 -1.77 30.53
CA GLU A 411 4.16 -0.52 30.67
C GLU A 411 3.76 0.12 29.33
N ASP A 412 4.55 -0.08 28.28
CA ASP A 412 4.32 0.51 26.95
C ASP A 412 3.49 -0.41 26.03
N ARG A 413 3.48 -1.72 26.29
CA ARG A 413 2.73 -2.69 25.46
C ARG A 413 1.25 -2.35 25.25
N PRO A 414 0.48 -1.87 26.25
CA PRO A 414 -0.94 -1.58 26.06
C PRO A 414 -1.22 -0.38 25.13
N ARG A 415 -0.23 0.50 24.92
CA ARG A 415 -0.39 1.72 24.11
C ARG A 415 0.29 1.65 22.74
N VAL A 416 0.96 0.55 22.41
CA VAL A 416 1.71 0.41 21.15
C VAL A 416 1.11 -0.72 20.32
N HIS A 417 0.64 -0.36 19.13
CA HIS A 417 -0.03 -1.26 18.20
C HIS A 417 0.74 -1.33 16.89
N PHE A 418 1.22 -2.52 16.53
CA PHE A 418 1.77 -2.80 15.21
C PHE A 418 0.68 -3.44 14.36
N VAL A 419 0.40 -2.86 13.19
CA VAL A 419 -0.66 -3.29 12.28
C VAL A 419 -0.08 -3.57 10.89
N SER A 420 -0.85 -4.21 10.00
CA SER A 420 -0.44 -4.49 8.62
C SER A 420 -0.50 -3.26 7.72
N ASP A 421 0.09 -3.36 6.53
CA ASP A 421 -0.17 -2.45 5.40
C ASP A 421 -0.83 -3.24 4.25
N PRO A 422 -2.10 -2.95 3.88
CA PRO A 422 -2.99 -1.97 4.50
C PRO A 422 -3.59 -2.51 5.80
N CYS A 423 -4.35 -1.69 6.52
CA CYS A 423 -5.21 -2.17 7.61
C CYS A 423 -6.47 -1.33 7.76
N THR A 424 -7.50 -1.93 8.38
CA THR A 424 -8.74 -1.24 8.77
C THR A 424 -8.89 -1.28 10.28
N LEU A 425 -9.01 -0.10 10.91
CA LEU A 425 -9.10 0.06 12.35
C LEU A 425 -10.40 0.75 12.74
N GLU A 426 -10.96 0.36 13.88
CA GLU A 426 -11.99 1.14 14.56
C GLU A 426 -11.31 2.00 15.64
N ILE A 427 -11.48 3.32 15.54
CA ILE A 427 -10.93 4.30 16.48
C ILE A 427 -12.07 5.17 16.99
N GLY A 428 -12.44 5.01 18.27
CA GLY A 428 -13.49 5.82 18.89
C GLY A 428 -14.85 5.71 18.18
N GLY A 429 -15.18 4.54 17.64
CA GLY A 429 -16.41 4.27 16.90
C GLY A 429 -16.44 4.74 15.45
N ALA A 430 -15.30 5.21 14.91
CA ALA A 430 -15.14 5.52 13.49
C ALA A 430 -14.20 4.50 12.83
N VAL A 431 -14.54 4.09 11.61
CA VAL A 431 -13.75 3.16 10.80
C VAL A 431 -12.72 3.92 9.97
N PHE A 432 -11.45 3.61 10.21
CA PHE A 432 -10.29 4.14 9.52
C PHE A 432 -9.72 3.09 8.57
N GLY A 433 -9.62 3.44 7.29
CA GLY A 433 -8.79 2.71 6.33
C GLY A 433 -7.40 3.33 6.25
N LEU A 434 -6.36 2.52 6.43
CA LEU A 434 -4.97 2.95 6.47
C LEU A 434 -4.14 2.21 5.43
N THR A 435 -3.34 2.95 4.67
CA THR A 435 -2.35 2.38 3.74
C THR A 435 -1.10 3.25 3.71
N SER A 436 0.06 2.64 3.51
CA SER A 436 1.34 3.33 3.31
C SER A 436 1.70 3.51 1.84
N THR A 437 1.11 2.68 0.98
CA THR A 437 1.40 2.61 -0.45
C THR A 437 0.88 3.85 -1.15
N ASP A 438 1.68 4.42 -2.06
CA ASP A 438 1.36 5.67 -2.76
C ASP A 438 0.37 5.46 -3.91
N LEU A 439 -0.79 4.89 -3.59
CA LEU A 439 -1.81 4.51 -4.56
C LEU A 439 -2.26 5.71 -5.42
N LEU A 440 -2.28 6.90 -4.84
CA LEU A 440 -2.73 8.12 -5.53
C LEU A 440 -1.76 8.51 -6.64
N PHE A 441 -0.45 8.40 -6.37
CA PHE A 441 0.56 8.64 -7.39
C PHE A 441 0.51 7.56 -8.48
N HIS A 442 0.38 6.28 -8.09
CA HIS A 442 0.35 5.15 -9.02
C HIS A 442 -0.88 5.24 -9.94
N MET A 443 -2.10 5.29 -9.38
CA MET A 443 -3.33 5.39 -10.16
C MET A 443 -3.40 6.68 -10.96
N GLY A 444 -2.91 7.79 -10.40
CA GLY A 444 -2.87 9.05 -11.12
C GLY A 444 -1.96 8.99 -12.36
N ALA A 445 -0.89 8.21 -12.33
CA ALA A 445 -0.01 8.06 -13.49
C ALA A 445 -0.72 7.36 -14.66
N GLU A 446 -1.68 6.48 -14.37
CA GLU A 446 -2.34 5.60 -15.35
C GLU A 446 -3.80 5.97 -15.69
N GLU A 447 -4.46 6.82 -14.89
CA GLU A 447 -5.84 7.25 -15.14
C GLU A 447 -5.97 8.10 -16.41
N ILE A 448 -7.06 7.85 -17.15
CA ILE A 448 -7.55 8.68 -18.25
C ILE A 448 -8.96 9.15 -17.95
N SER A 449 -9.33 10.35 -18.43
CA SER A 449 -10.69 10.87 -18.31
C SER A 449 -11.01 11.83 -19.46
N SER A 450 -12.29 11.89 -19.85
CA SER A 450 -12.82 12.89 -20.78
C SER A 450 -13.49 14.09 -20.08
N SER A 451 -13.61 14.09 -18.75
CA SER A 451 -14.27 15.17 -18.01
C SER A 451 -13.60 16.53 -18.25
N SER A 452 -14.43 17.58 -18.36
CA SER A 452 -14.09 18.94 -18.82
C SER A 452 -13.23 19.78 -17.85
N GLY A 453 -12.38 19.16 -17.04
CA GLY A 453 -11.48 19.84 -16.09
C GLY A 453 -12.15 20.35 -14.80
N LEU A 454 -13.48 20.34 -14.72
CA LEU A 454 -14.23 20.68 -13.49
C LEU A 454 -14.10 19.61 -12.40
N SER A 455 -13.84 18.35 -12.77
CA SER A 455 -13.66 17.26 -11.82
C SER A 455 -12.22 17.18 -11.34
N ASP A 456 -12.02 17.32 -10.02
CA ASP A 456 -10.71 17.14 -9.39
C ASP A 456 -10.19 15.70 -9.55
N ARG A 457 -9.02 15.56 -10.17
CA ARG A 457 -8.40 14.25 -10.48
C ARG A 457 -8.23 13.38 -9.23
N LEU A 458 -7.83 13.96 -8.10
CA LEU A 458 -7.64 13.19 -6.87
C LEU A 458 -8.97 12.67 -6.31
N THR A 459 -10.03 13.47 -6.41
CA THR A 459 -11.40 13.06 -6.07
C THR A 459 -11.87 11.89 -6.93
N ARG A 460 -11.57 11.90 -8.25
CA ARG A 460 -11.89 10.76 -9.14
C ARG A 460 -11.13 9.49 -8.74
N ILE A 461 -9.83 9.59 -8.47
CA ILE A 461 -9.02 8.43 -8.05
C ILE A 461 -9.53 7.87 -6.73
N LEU A 462 -9.83 8.72 -5.74
CA LEU A 462 -10.41 8.27 -4.47
C LEU A 462 -11.78 7.62 -4.65
N ARG A 463 -12.61 8.15 -5.54
CA ARG A 463 -13.88 7.50 -5.92
C ARG A 463 -13.62 6.09 -6.47
N HIS A 464 -12.65 5.92 -7.36
CA HIS A 464 -12.26 4.60 -7.86
C HIS A 464 -11.83 3.64 -6.76
N VAL A 465 -11.03 4.09 -5.80
CA VAL A 465 -10.61 3.24 -4.66
C VAL A 465 -11.80 2.73 -3.88
N LEU A 466 -12.73 3.63 -3.52
CA LEU A 466 -13.92 3.29 -2.72
C LEU A 466 -14.88 2.37 -3.48
N THR A 467 -15.03 2.56 -4.79
CA THR A 467 -15.96 1.78 -5.61
C THR A 467 -15.37 0.46 -6.12
N GLN A 468 -14.05 0.34 -6.17
CA GLN A 468 -13.34 -0.90 -6.51
C GLN A 468 -13.05 -1.77 -5.28
N ARG A 469 -13.47 -1.32 -4.09
CA ARG A 469 -13.49 -2.07 -2.82
C ARG A 469 -12.12 -2.65 -2.43
N SER A 470 -11.03 -2.00 -2.84
CA SER A 470 -9.67 -2.45 -2.59
C SER A 470 -8.75 -1.28 -2.26
N TYR A 471 -7.81 -1.50 -1.34
CA TYR A 471 -6.76 -0.54 -1.01
C TYR A 471 -5.79 -0.28 -2.17
N TYR A 472 -5.72 -1.18 -3.17
CA TYR A 472 -4.87 -0.99 -4.34
C TYR A 472 -5.50 -1.63 -5.59
N PRO A 473 -6.41 -0.91 -6.28
CA PRO A 473 -7.17 -1.50 -7.37
C PRO A 473 -6.44 -1.55 -8.72
N LEU A 474 -5.32 -0.81 -8.88
CA LEU A 474 -4.53 -0.72 -10.12
C LEU A 474 -3.90 -2.07 -10.47
N TYR A 475 -4.14 -2.55 -11.69
CA TYR A 475 -3.57 -3.80 -12.19
C TYR A 475 -3.18 -3.67 -13.69
N PRO A 476 -1.97 -4.07 -14.09
CA PRO A 476 -0.82 -4.45 -13.25
C PRO A 476 -0.40 -3.34 -12.26
N PRO A 477 0.27 -3.69 -11.15
CA PRO A 477 0.67 -2.70 -10.16
C PRO A 477 1.81 -1.84 -10.72
N ALA A 478 2.06 -0.70 -10.07
CA ALA A 478 3.23 0.12 -10.40
C ALA A 478 4.52 -0.70 -10.28
N GLU A 479 5.52 -0.41 -11.12
CA GLU A 479 6.74 -1.22 -11.25
C GLU A 479 7.51 -1.38 -9.92
N GLU A 480 7.42 -0.39 -9.03
CA GLU A 480 8.03 -0.44 -7.69
C GLU A 480 7.27 -1.31 -6.67
N LEU A 481 6.05 -1.77 -6.99
CA LEU A 481 5.16 -2.45 -6.07
C LEU A 481 5.12 -3.95 -6.34
N ASN A 482 5.75 -4.74 -5.46
CA ASN A 482 5.62 -6.19 -5.46
C ASN A 482 4.34 -6.61 -4.73
N VAL A 483 3.51 -7.42 -5.38
CA VAL A 483 2.23 -7.89 -4.82
C VAL A 483 2.21 -9.41 -4.78
N ASP A 484 1.83 -9.97 -3.63
CA ASP A 484 1.40 -11.36 -3.48
C ASP A 484 -0.11 -11.43 -3.62
N TYR A 485 -0.63 -11.88 -4.77
CA TYR A 485 -2.06 -11.81 -5.08
C TYR A 485 -2.91 -12.75 -4.24
N GLU A 486 -2.36 -13.90 -3.85
CA GLU A 486 -3.04 -14.85 -2.96
C GLU A 486 -3.34 -14.18 -1.60
N SER A 487 -2.36 -13.48 -1.03
CA SER A 487 -2.53 -12.73 0.22
C SER A 487 -3.26 -11.41 0.04
N PHE A 488 -3.10 -10.75 -1.11
CA PHE A 488 -3.79 -9.51 -1.48
C PHE A 488 -5.31 -9.67 -1.41
N TRP A 489 -5.84 -10.77 -1.95
CA TRP A 489 -7.28 -11.05 -1.94
C TRP A 489 -7.88 -11.00 -0.53
N GLY A 490 -7.22 -11.66 0.43
CA GLY A 490 -7.71 -11.76 1.80
C GLY A 490 -7.49 -10.51 2.66
N HIS A 491 -6.47 -9.70 2.33
CA HIS A 491 -5.96 -8.68 3.27
C HIS A 491 -5.91 -7.25 2.72
N ALA A 492 -6.14 -7.04 1.42
CA ALA A 492 -6.13 -5.70 0.79
C ALA A 492 -7.52 -5.25 0.30
N ALA A 493 -8.59 -5.97 0.62
CA ALA A 493 -9.97 -5.55 0.40
C ALA A 493 -10.41 -4.51 1.44
N LEU A 494 -11.29 -3.59 1.03
CA LEU A 494 -12.01 -2.72 1.96
C LEU A 494 -13.18 -3.53 2.54
N PRO A 495 -13.28 -3.73 3.88
CA PRO A 495 -14.36 -4.53 4.46
C PRO A 495 -15.70 -3.78 4.49
N VAL A 496 -15.65 -2.44 4.48
CA VAL A 496 -16.77 -1.49 4.41
C VAL A 496 -16.24 -0.23 3.70
N THR A 497 -17.12 0.71 3.33
CA THR A 497 -16.63 2.07 3.05
C THR A 497 -16.17 2.70 4.37
N PRO A 498 -14.90 3.10 4.49
CA PRO A 498 -14.39 3.64 5.74
C PRO A 498 -14.95 5.06 5.98
N ASP A 499 -15.11 5.44 7.25
CA ASP A 499 -15.46 6.82 7.61
C ASP A 499 -14.31 7.77 7.27
N VAL A 500 -13.07 7.31 7.49
CA VAL A 500 -11.83 8.04 7.18
C VAL A 500 -10.89 7.15 6.38
N LEU A 501 -10.34 7.65 5.28
CA LEU A 501 -9.31 6.96 4.50
C LEU A 501 -8.01 7.77 4.53
N VAL A 502 -6.96 7.24 5.17
CA VAL A 502 -5.63 7.86 5.24
C VAL A 502 -4.76 7.29 4.13
N VAL A 503 -4.41 8.15 3.16
CA VAL A 503 -3.69 7.78 1.93
C VAL A 503 -2.49 8.73 1.71
N PRO A 504 -1.38 8.52 2.44
CA PRO A 504 -0.19 9.34 2.31
C PRO A 504 0.42 9.24 0.91
N SER A 505 0.75 10.40 0.33
CA SER A 505 1.31 10.48 -1.02
C SER A 505 2.40 11.55 -1.12
N GLU A 506 3.32 11.38 -2.07
CA GLU A 506 4.25 12.42 -2.50
C GLU A 506 3.53 13.64 -3.10
N LEU A 507 2.30 13.44 -3.60
CA LEU A 507 1.41 14.49 -4.10
C LEU A 507 1.09 15.53 -3.02
N ARG A 508 0.49 16.65 -3.44
CA ARG A 508 0.08 17.71 -2.51
C ARG A 508 -0.91 17.14 -1.48
N TYR A 509 -0.71 17.50 -0.22
CA TYR A 509 -1.63 17.18 0.86
C TYR A 509 -3.04 17.67 0.56
N PHE A 510 -4.04 16.99 1.12
CA PHE A 510 -5.44 17.42 1.04
C PHE A 510 -6.29 16.76 2.12
N VAL A 511 -7.48 17.31 2.30
CA VAL A 511 -8.62 16.69 3.00
C VAL A 511 -9.83 16.83 2.07
N LYS A 512 -10.53 15.73 1.77
CA LYS A 512 -11.66 15.70 0.84
C LYS A 512 -12.76 14.79 1.36
N ASP A 513 -14.02 15.19 1.20
CA ASP A 513 -15.15 14.28 1.33
C ASP A 513 -15.41 13.63 -0.04
N VAL A 514 -15.32 12.31 -0.10
CA VAL A 514 -15.59 11.53 -1.31
C VAL A 514 -16.57 10.43 -0.95
N LEU A 515 -17.79 10.51 -1.51
CA LEU A 515 -18.88 9.56 -1.25
C LEU A 515 -19.21 9.41 0.25
N GLY A 516 -19.01 10.45 1.07
CA GLY A 516 -19.26 10.43 2.51
C GLY A 516 -18.11 9.85 3.34
N CYS A 517 -16.97 9.54 2.72
CA CYS A 517 -15.70 9.17 3.35
C CYS A 517 -14.77 10.39 3.40
N VAL A 518 -14.19 10.68 4.57
CA VAL A 518 -13.17 11.73 4.71
C VAL A 518 -11.81 11.15 4.30
N CYS A 519 -11.39 11.44 3.08
CA CYS A 519 -10.09 11.04 2.55
C CYS A 519 -9.02 12.08 2.88
N VAL A 520 -7.92 11.64 3.50
CA VAL A 520 -6.82 12.50 3.94
C VAL A 520 -5.50 12.03 3.36
N ASN A 521 -4.84 12.90 2.60
CA ASN A 521 -3.41 12.78 2.35
C ASN A 521 -2.69 13.75 3.30
N PRO A 522 -2.11 13.25 4.41
CA PRO A 522 -1.36 14.11 5.35
C PRO A 522 -0.05 14.64 4.74
N GLY A 523 0.35 14.15 3.56
CA GLY A 523 1.65 14.37 2.97
C GLY A 523 2.74 13.55 3.66
N ARG A 524 3.98 13.88 3.35
CA ARG A 524 5.17 13.36 4.03
C ARG A 524 5.57 14.35 5.12
N LEU A 525 6.00 13.88 6.28
CA LEU A 525 6.50 14.71 7.39
C LEU A 525 7.75 15.48 6.97
N THR A 526 8.52 14.92 6.04
CA THR A 526 9.70 15.57 5.46
C THR A 526 9.69 15.42 3.94
N LYS A 527 10.01 16.50 3.22
CA LYS A 527 10.18 16.48 1.76
C LYS A 527 11.59 16.96 1.39
N GLY A 528 12.49 16.00 1.11
CA GLY A 528 13.89 16.31 0.84
C GLY A 528 14.58 16.97 2.05
N ARG A 529 14.99 18.23 1.91
CA ARG A 529 15.69 19.01 2.95
C ARG A 529 14.77 19.92 3.79
N VAL A 530 13.48 19.97 3.49
CA VAL A 530 12.51 20.88 4.14
C VAL A 530 11.45 20.12 4.92
N GLY A 531 10.82 20.83 5.87
CA GLY A 531 9.69 20.34 6.63
C GLY A 531 8.49 20.07 5.73
N GLY A 532 7.79 18.98 6.02
CA GLY A 532 6.56 18.59 5.36
C GLY A 532 5.35 18.86 6.23
N THR A 533 4.44 17.88 6.31
CA THR A 533 3.14 18.04 6.97
C THR A 533 2.69 16.77 7.69
N TYR A 534 1.71 16.91 8.59
CA TYR A 534 0.99 15.82 9.24
C TYR A 534 -0.51 16.14 9.30
N GLY A 535 -1.35 15.13 9.51
CA GLY A 535 -2.80 15.25 9.64
C GLY A 535 -3.25 15.32 11.09
N ARG A 536 -4.30 16.12 11.37
CA ARG A 536 -5.08 16.15 12.61
C ARG A 536 -6.52 15.84 12.28
N LEU A 537 -7.11 14.83 12.91
CA LEU A 537 -8.50 14.46 12.70
C LEU A 537 -9.25 14.48 14.03
N TYR A 538 -10.45 15.05 14.00
CA TYR A 538 -11.33 15.17 15.16
C TYR A 538 -12.52 14.25 14.96
N VAL A 539 -12.57 13.19 15.77
CA VAL A 539 -13.58 12.14 15.69
C VAL A 539 -14.57 12.30 16.84
N ARG A 540 -15.85 12.29 16.52
CA ARG A 540 -16.94 12.29 17.49
C ARG A 540 -18.11 11.54 16.90
N ARG A 541 -18.45 10.41 17.51
CA ARG A 541 -19.67 9.68 17.21
C ARG A 541 -20.87 10.49 17.69
N ARG A 542 -21.88 10.67 16.83
CA ARG A 542 -23.16 11.29 17.16
C ARG A 542 -24.26 10.23 17.21
N PRO A 543 -25.35 10.45 17.97
CA PRO A 543 -26.53 9.60 17.93
C PRO A 543 -27.08 9.50 16.49
N ALA A 544 -27.70 8.37 16.16
CA ALA A 544 -28.25 8.13 14.83
C ALA A 544 -29.60 8.84 14.64
N GLU A 545 -29.61 10.16 14.53
CA GLU A 545 -30.81 10.94 14.20
C GLU A 545 -30.91 11.14 12.67
N GLY A 546 -31.53 10.19 11.97
CA GLY A 546 -31.88 10.35 10.55
C GLY A 546 -30.72 10.13 9.57
N ARG A 547 -30.26 11.19 8.89
CA ARG A 547 -29.26 11.09 7.80
C ARG A 547 -27.88 10.78 8.38
N ARG A 548 -27.15 9.81 7.80
CA ARG A 548 -25.78 9.49 8.21
C ARG A 548 -24.90 10.75 8.19
N GLU A 549 -24.32 11.07 9.34
CA GLU A 549 -23.23 12.03 9.48
C GLU A 549 -21.90 11.28 9.60
N ASN A 550 -20.83 11.82 9.00
CA ASN A 550 -19.51 11.23 9.15
C ASN A 550 -18.99 11.50 10.59
N PRO A 551 -18.49 10.49 11.33
CA PRO A 551 -17.97 10.67 12.68
C PRO A 551 -16.71 11.54 12.73
N CYS A 552 -16.00 11.74 11.62
CA CYS A 552 -14.91 12.71 11.50
C CYS A 552 -15.49 14.12 11.29
N VAL A 553 -15.65 14.88 12.37
CA VAL A 553 -16.29 16.21 12.36
C VAL A 553 -15.39 17.31 11.80
N ALA A 554 -14.07 17.12 11.86
CA ALA A 554 -13.10 18.01 11.25
C ALA A 554 -11.78 17.28 10.97
N ALA A 555 -11.09 17.70 9.92
CA ALA A 555 -9.74 17.25 9.62
C ALA A 555 -8.89 18.39 9.07
N GLN A 556 -7.62 18.41 9.45
CA GLN A 556 -6.65 19.44 9.08
C GLN A 556 -5.34 18.79 8.65
N VAL A 557 -4.62 19.43 7.73
CA VAL A 557 -3.21 19.15 7.46
C VAL A 557 -2.38 20.34 7.93
N VAL A 558 -1.33 20.06 8.69
CA VAL A 558 -0.53 21.06 9.40
C VAL A 558 0.95 20.89 9.05
N ARG A 559 1.67 22.00 8.88
CA ARG A 559 3.13 21.99 8.70
C ARG A 559 3.84 21.61 10.00
N ILE A 560 4.81 20.69 9.91
CA ILE A 560 5.63 20.27 11.07
C ILE A 560 6.67 21.32 11.45
#